data_AF-A0A8T0DMW5-F1
#
_entry.id   AF-A0A8T0DMW5-F1
#
_cell.length_a   1.000
_cell.length_b   1.000
_cell.length_c   1.000
_cell.angle_alpha   90.00
_cell.angle_beta   90.00
_cell.angle_gamma   90.00
#
_symmetry.space_group_name_H-M   'P 1'
#
loop_
_entity.id
_entity.type
_entity.pdbx_description
1 polymer ?
#
loop_
_entity_poly.entity_id
_entity_poly.type
_entity_poly.pdbx_seq_one_letter_code
_entity_poly.pdbx_strand_id
1 'polypeptide(L)'
;MACMIRVVGPVQKSHTIDDEPSSQDSDGVSAPPVELSMEQAVQQILDEEGIVTDTWSTTRDGSLFKVDFSVVSEDKLENVLDRLAFFNVGKTAGSSIMVIEPTAFICKRERTPKSGTVSQAAFQDFIRTLKSRLCVAQVYNEIKQRGTFDMNYLCFLICAGLIADIALVTNSAGVVFASMLLSPLMDPILCILFGLTLREKHMLRKGVRNTAISLLLCVCMGLTFGYVAHSVSNFEQVTPYPTSEMKQR
;
A
#
# COMPACT_ATOMS: atom_id res chain seq x y z
N MET A 1 -6.16 1.89 9.81
CA MET A 1 -6.07 0.54 9.19
C MET A 1 -5.76 -0.50 10.26
N ALA A 2 -5.83 -1.80 9.96
CA ALA A 2 -5.37 -2.84 10.88
C ALA A 2 -4.09 -3.45 10.31
N CYS A 3 -3.04 -3.57 11.11
CA CYS A 3 -1.73 -4.06 10.69
C CYS A 3 -1.24 -5.15 11.65
N MET A 4 -0.56 -6.16 11.12
CA MET A 4 0.16 -7.15 11.91
C MET A 4 1.64 -6.77 11.92
N ILE A 5 2.18 -6.51 13.11
CA ILE A 5 3.59 -6.20 13.29
C ILE A 5 4.28 -7.44 13.84
N ARG A 6 5.36 -7.82 13.17
CA ARG A 6 6.30 -8.85 13.63
C ARG A 6 7.60 -8.17 13.99
N VAL A 7 8.01 -8.35 15.23
CA VAL A 7 9.31 -7.91 15.75
C VAL A 7 10.15 -9.14 16.05
N VAL A 8 11.38 -9.15 15.54
CA VAL A 8 12.40 -10.15 15.88
C VAL A 8 13.58 -9.40 16.49
N GLY A 9 14.13 -9.93 17.58
CA GLY A 9 15.31 -9.38 18.22
C GLY A 9 16.15 -10.44 18.92
N PRO A 10 17.41 -10.15 19.24
CA PRO A 10 18.26 -11.05 20.01
C PRO A 10 17.79 -11.15 21.46
N VAL A 11 17.85 -12.37 22.00
CA VAL A 11 17.65 -12.63 23.43
C VAL A 11 18.96 -12.32 24.14
N GLN A 12 18.96 -11.33 25.03
CA GLN A 12 20.12 -11.04 25.86
C GLN A 12 20.23 -12.14 26.93
N LYS A 13 21.13 -13.11 26.75
CA LYS A 13 21.47 -14.03 27.84
C LYS A 13 22.18 -13.23 28.92
N SER A 14 21.56 -13.07 30.09
CA SER A 14 22.22 -12.52 31.27
C SER A 14 23.45 -13.37 31.56
N HIS A 15 24.64 -12.82 31.35
CA HIS A 15 25.86 -13.42 31.87
C HIS A 15 25.77 -13.28 33.39
N THR A 16 25.40 -14.36 34.08
CA THR A 16 25.62 -14.48 35.52
C THR A 16 27.11 -14.30 35.75
N ILE A 17 27.48 -13.19 36.37
CA ILE A 17 28.83 -12.96 36.90
C ILE A 17 28.93 -13.88 38.10
N ASP A 18 29.69 -14.97 37.97
CA ASP A 18 30.03 -15.85 39.09
C ASP A 18 30.85 -15.02 40.11
N ASP A 19 30.44 -15.14 41.38
CA ASP A 19 31.03 -14.48 42.54
C ASP A 19 32.53 -14.78 42.71
N GLU A 20 33.37 -13.73 42.77
CA GLU A 20 34.65 -13.77 43.46
C GLU A 20 34.85 -12.45 44.25
N PRO A 21 35.08 -12.47 45.58
CA PRO A 21 35.11 -11.27 46.37
C PRO A 21 36.52 -10.66 46.34
N SER A 22 36.65 -9.45 45.80
CA SER A 22 37.82 -8.61 46.06
C SER A 22 37.39 -7.19 46.43
N SER A 23 37.81 -6.81 47.62
CA SER A 23 37.66 -5.52 48.27
C SER A 23 38.38 -4.39 47.53
N GLN A 24 37.74 -3.24 47.32
CA GLN A 24 38.14 -1.94 47.89
C GLN A 24 37.33 -0.76 47.34
N ASP A 25 36.88 0.05 48.30
CA ASP A 25 36.73 1.51 48.35
C ASP A 25 35.69 2.26 47.50
N SER A 26 35.06 3.17 48.25
CA SER A 26 33.91 4.04 48.00
C SER A 26 34.20 5.21 47.06
N ASP A 27 33.23 5.58 46.21
CA ASP A 27 32.72 6.96 46.10
C ASP A 27 31.52 7.09 45.12
N GLY A 28 30.49 7.83 45.56
CA GLY A 28 29.70 8.79 44.75
C GLY A 28 28.94 8.34 43.49
N VAL A 29 27.64 8.03 43.67
CA VAL A 29 26.49 8.43 42.83
C VAL A 29 26.68 8.51 41.31
N SER A 30 26.34 7.42 40.62
CA SER A 30 25.33 7.42 39.55
C SER A 30 25.01 5.96 39.22
N ALA A 31 23.77 5.52 39.46
CA ALA A 31 23.33 4.22 38.98
C ALA A 31 23.55 4.16 37.46
N PRO A 32 24.19 3.11 36.92
CA PRO A 32 24.30 2.97 35.47
C PRO A 32 22.88 2.95 34.88
N PRO A 33 22.66 3.53 33.68
CA PRO A 33 21.36 3.43 33.03
C PRO A 33 21.05 1.95 32.91
N VAL A 34 19.93 1.51 33.50
CA VAL A 34 19.47 0.13 33.39
C VAL A 34 19.35 -0.16 31.90
N GLU A 35 20.28 -0.96 31.37
CA GLU A 35 20.21 -1.44 30.00
C GLU A 35 18.96 -2.33 29.91
N LEU A 36 17.84 -1.74 29.51
CA LEU A 36 16.61 -2.45 29.22
C LEU A 36 16.91 -3.45 28.12
N SER A 37 16.65 -4.74 28.36
CA SER A 37 16.77 -5.73 27.31
C SER A 37 15.76 -5.43 26.20
N MET A 38 16.09 -5.78 24.95
CA MET A 38 15.17 -5.54 23.83
C MET A 38 13.80 -6.18 24.05
N GLU A 39 13.74 -7.31 24.75
CA GLU A 39 12.49 -7.98 25.14
C GLU A 39 11.67 -7.13 26.11
N GLN A 40 12.31 -6.58 27.15
CA GLN A 40 11.65 -5.72 28.13
C GLN A 40 11.15 -4.42 27.51
N ALA A 41 11.93 -3.84 26.58
CA ALA A 41 11.52 -2.65 25.85
C ALA A 41 10.27 -2.91 24.98
N VAL A 42 10.22 -4.05 24.28
CA VAL A 42 9.05 -4.42 23.48
C VAL A 42 7.84 -4.70 24.39
N GLN A 43 8.03 -5.40 25.51
CA GLN A 43 6.97 -5.66 26.48
C GLN A 43 6.37 -4.36 27.03
N GLN A 44 7.22 -3.39 27.40
CA GLN A 44 6.78 -2.09 27.88
C GLN A 44 5.94 -1.34 26.84
N ILE A 45 6.33 -1.38 25.56
CA ILE A 45 5.56 -0.75 24.48
C ILE A 45 4.17 -1.39 24.35
N LEU A 46 4.09 -2.72 24.43
CA LEU A 46 2.81 -3.45 24.34
C LEU A 46 1.88 -3.09 25.50
N ASP A 47 2.44 -2.97 26.71
CA ASP A 47 1.69 -2.62 27.92
C ASP A 47 1.19 -1.15 27.86
N GLU A 48 2.04 -0.22 27.41
CA GLU A 48 1.69 1.21 27.26
C GLU A 48 0.58 1.42 26.21
N GLU A 49 0.64 0.70 25.09
CA GLU A 49 -0.33 0.83 23.99
C GLU A 49 -1.61 -0.01 24.19
N GLY A 50 -1.63 -0.83 25.24
CA GLY A 50 -2.76 -1.68 25.64
C GLY A 50 -3.04 -2.81 24.64
N ILE A 51 -1.99 -3.42 24.09
CA ILE A 51 -2.11 -4.49 23.09
C ILE A 51 -2.19 -5.84 23.81
N VAL A 52 -3.39 -6.43 23.88
CA VAL A 52 -3.67 -7.67 24.63
C VAL A 52 -3.46 -8.94 23.78
N THR A 53 -3.28 -8.79 22.47
CA THR A 53 -3.17 -9.90 21.51
C THR A 53 -1.75 -10.00 20.95
N ASP A 54 -0.80 -10.26 21.83
CA ASP A 54 0.60 -10.54 21.50
C ASP A 54 0.86 -12.04 21.52
N THR A 55 1.75 -12.51 20.64
CA THR A 55 2.19 -13.91 20.59
C THR A 55 3.71 -13.95 20.59
N TRP A 56 4.26 -14.43 21.71
CA TRP A 56 5.69 -14.62 21.89
C TRP A 56 6.12 -16.01 21.41
N SER A 57 7.19 -16.05 20.62
CA SER A 57 7.80 -17.27 20.16
C SER A 57 9.31 -17.13 20.16
N THR A 58 10.02 -18.16 20.60
CA THR A 58 11.48 -18.19 20.57
C THR A 58 11.93 -19.10 19.44
N THR A 59 13.01 -18.71 18.75
CA THR A 59 13.61 -19.53 17.69
C THR A 59 14.17 -20.84 18.28
N ARG A 60 14.28 -21.91 17.48
CA ARG A 60 14.81 -23.22 17.91
C ARG A 60 16.19 -23.14 18.58
N ASP A 61 17.00 -22.15 18.20
CA ASP A 61 18.34 -21.93 18.74
C ASP A 61 18.36 -21.10 20.03
N GLY A 62 17.20 -20.59 20.49
CA GLY A 62 17.08 -19.79 21.71
C GLY A 62 17.77 -18.42 21.65
N SER A 63 18.31 -18.03 20.49
CA SER A 63 19.10 -16.81 20.30
C SER A 63 18.28 -15.58 19.95
N LEU A 64 17.11 -15.77 19.35
CA LEU A 64 16.22 -14.70 18.90
C LEU A 64 14.80 -14.91 19.42
N PHE A 65 14.21 -13.84 19.95
CA PHE A 65 12.78 -13.76 20.25
C PHE A 65 12.02 -13.19 19.06
N LYS A 66 10.77 -13.61 18.92
CA LYS A 66 9.84 -13.16 17.90
C LYS A 66 8.49 -12.85 18.56
N VAL A 67 8.03 -11.61 18.39
CA VAL A 67 6.72 -11.13 18.85
C VAL A 67 5.86 -10.79 17.65
N ASP A 68 4.68 -11.40 17.57
CA ASP A 68 3.65 -11.08 16.59
C ASP A 68 2.47 -10.41 17.33
N PHE A 69 2.08 -9.20 16.93
CA PHE A 69 0.93 -8.50 17.51
C PHE A 69 0.15 -7.71 16.46
N SER A 70 -1.15 -7.51 16.70
CA SER A 70 -2.04 -6.77 15.79
C SER A 70 -2.40 -5.40 16.34
N VAL A 71 -2.26 -4.35 15.52
CA VAL A 71 -2.64 -2.98 15.84
C VAL A 71 -3.83 -2.56 14.98
N VAL A 72 -4.88 -2.04 15.61
CA VAL A 72 -6.13 -1.61 14.96
C VAL A 72 -6.28 -0.08 15.10
N SER A 73 -5.32 0.67 14.58
CA SER A 73 -5.41 2.13 14.34
C SER A 73 -4.16 2.59 13.58
N GLU A 74 -4.28 3.65 12.79
CA GLU A 74 -3.14 4.24 12.06
C GLU A 74 -2.26 5.09 13.00
N ASP A 75 -2.88 5.93 13.83
CA ASP A 75 -2.15 6.73 14.84
C ASP A 75 -1.36 5.87 15.83
N LYS A 76 -1.93 4.73 16.24
CA LYS A 76 -1.23 3.78 17.13
C LYS A 76 -0.07 3.06 16.42
N LEU A 77 -0.19 2.83 15.11
CA LEU A 77 0.87 2.18 14.34
C LEU A 77 2.11 3.07 14.29
N GLU A 78 1.93 4.36 13.98
CA GLU A 78 3.04 5.31 13.93
C GLU A 78 3.73 5.43 15.29
N ASN A 79 2.96 5.61 16.37
CA ASN A 79 3.50 5.65 17.74
C ASN A 79 4.31 4.39 18.10
N VAL A 80 3.79 3.20 17.78
CA VAL A 80 4.50 1.94 18.04
C VAL A 80 5.79 1.85 17.22
N LEU A 81 5.77 2.23 15.94
CA LEU A 81 6.95 2.18 15.08
C LEU A 81 8.03 3.18 15.54
N ASP A 82 7.63 4.38 15.96
CA ASP A 82 8.55 5.39 16.50
C ASP A 82 9.19 4.91 17.81
N ARG A 83 8.41 4.26 18.68
CA ARG A 83 8.93 3.69 19.93
C ARG A 83 9.86 2.50 19.66
N LEU A 84 9.52 1.61 18.73
CA LEU A 84 10.41 0.52 18.32
C LEU A 84 11.72 1.06 17.72
N ALA A 85 11.65 2.13 16.91
CA ALA A 85 12.82 2.79 16.35
C ALA A 85 13.68 3.48 17.42
N PHE A 86 13.08 4.02 18.49
CA PHE A 86 13.76 4.60 19.65
C PHE A 86 14.59 3.55 20.40
N PHE A 87 14.08 2.33 20.57
CA PHE A 87 14.82 1.22 21.18
C PHE A 87 15.79 0.49 20.23
N ASN A 88 16.08 1.06 19.05
CA ASN A 88 16.95 0.49 18.02
C ASN A 88 16.52 -0.90 17.51
N VAL A 89 15.25 -1.25 17.65
CA VAL A 89 14.69 -2.47 17.06
C VAL A 89 14.72 -2.31 15.53
N GLY A 90 15.33 -3.26 14.83
CA GLY A 90 15.56 -3.22 13.38
C GLY A 90 16.88 -2.57 12.95
N LYS A 91 17.63 -1.93 13.87
CA LYS A 91 18.97 -1.38 13.61
C LYS A 91 20.09 -2.28 14.14
N THR A 92 19.81 -3.04 15.21
CA THR A 92 20.76 -4.00 15.79
C THR A 92 20.87 -5.25 14.91
N ALA A 93 22.08 -5.81 14.80
CA ALA A 93 22.30 -7.06 14.06
C ALA A 93 21.42 -8.20 14.60
N GLY A 94 20.65 -8.85 13.72
CA GLY A 94 19.70 -9.90 14.10
C GLY A 94 18.32 -9.41 14.55
N SER A 95 18.10 -8.09 14.61
CA SER A 95 16.77 -7.52 14.82
C SER A 95 16.09 -7.16 13.48
N SER A 96 14.80 -7.43 13.37
CA SER A 96 14.02 -7.07 12.17
C SER A 96 12.59 -6.71 12.56
N ILE A 97 12.02 -5.73 11.85
CA ILE A 97 10.62 -5.35 11.97
C ILE A 97 9.96 -5.64 10.63
N MET A 98 8.83 -6.33 10.65
CA MET A 98 8.01 -6.60 9.49
C MET A 98 6.60 -6.13 9.78
N VAL A 99 6.11 -5.20 8.96
CA VAL A 99 4.73 -4.69 9.02
C VAL A 99 3.97 -5.33 7.87
N ILE A 100 2.92 -6.08 8.18
CA ILE A 100 2.01 -6.67 7.21
C ILE A 100 0.68 -5.95 7.31
N GLU A 101 0.22 -5.40 6.19
CA GLU A 101 -1.15 -4.90 6.04
C GLU A 101 -2.07 -6.03 5.57
N PRO A 102 -2.89 -6.63 6.46
CA PRO A 102 -3.83 -7.67 6.07
C PRO A 102 -4.94 -7.11 5.15
N THR A 103 -5.24 -7.84 4.08
CA THR A 103 -6.37 -7.54 3.18
C THR A 103 -7.72 -7.56 3.90
N ALA A 104 -7.87 -8.39 4.94
CA ALA A 104 -9.02 -8.35 5.84
C ALA A 104 -8.62 -8.78 7.26
N PHE A 105 -9.04 -8.00 8.24
CA PHE A 105 -8.89 -8.30 9.66
C PHE A 105 -10.28 -8.53 10.26
N ILE A 106 -10.59 -9.77 10.64
CA ILE A 106 -11.90 -10.16 11.18
C ILE A 106 -11.72 -10.76 12.55
N CYS A 107 -12.18 -10.05 13.59
CA CYS A 107 -12.25 -10.58 14.94
C CYS A 107 -13.70 -10.94 15.27
N LYS A 108 -13.92 -12.20 15.68
CA LYS A 108 -15.20 -12.60 16.24
C LYS A 108 -15.30 -12.01 17.65
N ARG A 109 -16.31 -11.17 17.87
CA ARG A 109 -16.62 -10.68 19.23
C ARG A 109 -16.89 -11.87 20.14
N GLU A 110 -16.17 -11.93 21.25
CA GLU A 110 -16.26 -13.01 22.22
C GLU A 110 -17.72 -13.15 22.68
N ARG A 111 -18.29 -14.33 22.42
CA ARG A 111 -19.58 -14.76 22.95
C ARG A 111 -19.30 -15.96 23.83
N THR A 112 -19.94 -15.99 25.00
CA THR A 112 -19.86 -17.07 25.99
C THR A 112 -19.81 -18.45 25.34
N PRO A 113 -18.89 -19.32 25.76
CA PRO A 113 -18.54 -20.53 25.03
C PRO A 113 -19.75 -21.46 24.97
N LYS A 114 -20.31 -21.65 23.77
CA LYS A 114 -21.14 -22.83 23.51
C LYS A 114 -20.19 -23.96 23.16
N SER A 115 -20.10 -24.94 24.05
CA SER A 115 -19.48 -26.24 23.75
C SER A 115 -20.14 -26.82 22.50
N GLY A 116 -19.35 -27.02 21.46
CA GLY A 116 -19.85 -27.49 20.17
C GLY A 116 -18.69 -27.95 19.32
N THR A 117 -18.61 -29.25 19.12
CA THR A 117 -17.76 -29.92 18.12
C THR A 117 -17.87 -29.17 16.79
N VAL A 118 -16.74 -28.63 16.33
CA VAL A 118 -16.67 -27.94 15.04
C VAL A 118 -16.72 -29.00 13.94
N SER A 119 -17.86 -29.12 13.26
CA SER A 119 -18.01 -29.99 12.10
C SER A 119 -17.08 -29.53 10.97
N GLN A 120 -16.23 -30.43 10.45
CA GLN A 120 -15.29 -30.11 9.35
C GLN A 120 -16.01 -29.58 8.10
N ALA A 121 -17.23 -30.04 7.82
CA ALA A 121 -18.02 -29.57 6.67
C ALA A 121 -18.45 -28.10 6.84
N ALA A 122 -18.95 -27.74 8.03
CA ALA A 122 -19.32 -26.35 8.33
C ALA A 122 -18.10 -25.42 8.35
N PHE A 123 -16.94 -25.92 8.79
CA PHE A 123 -15.68 -25.20 8.71
C PHE A 123 -15.22 -24.99 7.25
N GLN A 124 -15.31 -26.01 6.39
CA GLN A 124 -14.98 -25.87 4.97
C GLN A 124 -15.90 -24.88 4.24
N ASP A 125 -17.21 -24.91 4.50
CA ASP A 125 -18.15 -23.94 3.92
C ASP A 125 -17.88 -22.51 4.38
N PHE A 126 -17.50 -22.35 5.65
CA PHE A 126 -17.04 -21.07 6.20
C PHE A 126 -15.77 -20.57 5.50
N ILE A 127 -14.74 -21.42 5.40
CA ILE A 127 -13.47 -21.08 4.72
C ILE A 127 -13.72 -20.74 3.25
N ARG A 128 -14.61 -21.46 2.56
CA ARG A 128 -14.98 -21.17 1.17
C ARG A 128 -15.63 -19.80 1.04
N THR A 129 -16.55 -19.46 1.94
CA THR A 129 -17.21 -18.15 1.98
C THR A 129 -16.24 -17.01 2.30
N LEU A 130 -15.28 -17.25 3.19
CA LEU A 130 -14.22 -16.28 3.45
C LEU A 130 -13.34 -16.07 2.24
N LYS A 131 -12.90 -17.15 1.58
CA LYS A 131 -12.02 -17.07 0.41
C LYS A 131 -12.63 -16.23 -0.71
N SER A 132 -13.92 -16.37 -0.98
CA SER A 132 -14.60 -15.56 -2.00
C SER A 132 -14.69 -14.09 -1.61
N ARG A 133 -15.07 -13.77 -0.37
CA ARG A 133 -15.14 -12.39 0.12
C ARG A 133 -13.77 -11.71 0.15
N LEU A 134 -12.72 -12.46 0.51
CA LEU A 134 -11.35 -11.95 0.53
C LEU A 134 -10.86 -11.64 -0.88
N CYS A 135 -11.13 -12.51 -1.86
CA CYS A 135 -10.78 -12.29 -3.27
C CYS A 135 -11.43 -11.00 -3.81
N VAL A 136 -12.74 -10.82 -3.55
CA VAL A 136 -13.45 -9.61 -3.97
C VAL A 136 -12.87 -8.37 -3.27
N ALA A 137 -12.58 -8.44 -1.96
CA ALA A 137 -11.98 -7.34 -1.22
C ALA A 137 -10.57 -6.99 -1.71
N GLN A 138 -9.77 -8.00 -2.07
CA GLN A 138 -8.44 -7.82 -2.63
C GLN A 138 -8.51 -7.10 -3.98
N VAL A 139 -9.31 -7.63 -4.91
CA VAL A 139 -9.49 -7.02 -6.25
C VAL A 139 -10.05 -5.60 -6.12
N TYR A 140 -10.99 -5.39 -5.20
CA TYR A 140 -11.52 -4.06 -4.90
C TYR A 140 -10.42 -3.11 -4.44
N ASN A 141 -9.55 -3.52 -3.52
CA ASN A 141 -8.49 -2.67 -2.99
C ASN A 141 -7.42 -2.37 -4.05
N GLU A 142 -7.03 -3.38 -4.84
CA GLU A 142 -6.08 -3.23 -5.96
C GLU A 142 -6.58 -2.21 -6.99
N ILE A 143 -7.85 -2.31 -7.39
CA ILE A 143 -8.45 -1.38 -8.35
C ILE A 143 -8.59 0.02 -7.74
N LYS A 144 -8.97 0.12 -6.46
CA LYS A 144 -9.09 1.41 -5.76
C LYS A 144 -7.75 2.15 -5.66
N GLN A 145 -6.66 1.41 -5.45
CA GLN A 145 -5.29 1.95 -5.45
C GLN A 145 -4.88 2.38 -6.86
N ARG A 146 -5.09 1.56 -7.90
CA ARG A 146 -4.75 1.93 -9.29
C ARG A 146 -5.57 3.09 -9.86
N GLY A 147 -6.80 3.28 -9.37
CA GLY A 147 -7.68 4.37 -9.79
C GLY A 147 -7.37 5.73 -9.17
N THR A 148 -6.26 5.92 -8.46
CA THR A 148 -5.81 7.26 -8.03
C THR A 148 -5.23 8.04 -9.21
N PHE A 149 -5.33 9.37 -9.14
CA PHE A 149 -4.82 10.24 -10.18
C PHE A 149 -3.38 10.61 -9.82
N ASP A 150 -2.44 9.81 -10.32
CA ASP A 150 -1.01 9.99 -10.02
C ASP A 150 -0.30 10.79 -11.12
N MET A 151 0.88 11.34 -10.81
CA MET A 151 1.68 12.08 -11.80
C MET A 151 2.11 11.21 -12.98
N ASN A 152 2.37 9.92 -12.74
CA ASN A 152 2.67 8.95 -13.81
C ASN A 152 1.51 8.80 -14.78
N TYR A 153 0.27 8.75 -14.26
CA TYR A 153 -0.95 8.71 -15.07
C TYR A 153 -1.03 9.94 -15.99
N LEU A 154 -0.79 11.14 -15.44
CA LEU A 154 -0.80 12.38 -16.21
C LEU A 154 0.30 12.41 -17.27
N CYS A 155 1.51 11.95 -16.94
CA CYS A 155 2.63 11.86 -17.88
C CYS A 155 2.31 10.95 -19.07
N PHE A 156 1.83 9.72 -18.80
CA PHE A 156 1.43 8.80 -19.86
C PHE A 156 0.24 9.33 -20.68
N LEU A 157 -0.70 10.05 -20.06
CA LEU A 157 -1.80 10.68 -20.76
C LEU A 157 -1.33 11.76 -21.74
N ILE A 158 -0.38 12.60 -21.33
CA ILE A 158 0.21 13.64 -22.18
C ILE A 158 1.02 13.01 -23.31
N CYS A 159 1.87 12.01 -23.01
CA CYS A 159 2.64 11.27 -24.01
C CYS A 159 1.74 10.60 -25.05
N ALA A 160 0.65 9.95 -24.60
CA ALA A 160 -0.34 9.35 -25.50
C ALA A 160 -1.02 10.41 -26.39
N GLY A 161 -1.33 11.59 -25.84
CA GLY A 161 -1.87 12.72 -26.60
C GLY A 161 -0.93 13.21 -27.70
N LEU A 162 0.35 13.45 -27.37
CA LEU A 162 1.36 13.88 -28.34
C LEU A 162 1.57 12.84 -29.45
N ILE A 163 1.60 11.55 -29.09
CA ILE A 163 1.75 10.46 -30.07
C ILE A 163 0.49 10.38 -30.95
N ALA A 164 -0.70 10.61 -30.40
CA ALA A 164 -1.94 10.67 -31.19
C ALA A 164 -1.94 11.84 -32.17
N ASP A 165 -1.44 13.02 -31.78
CA ASP A 165 -1.29 14.18 -32.66
C ASP A 165 -0.31 13.87 -33.82
N ILE A 166 0.84 13.26 -33.51
CA ILE A 166 1.80 12.79 -34.52
C ILE A 166 1.15 11.73 -35.43
N ALA A 167 0.36 10.82 -34.88
CA ALA A 167 -0.34 9.79 -35.65
C ALA A 167 -1.30 10.40 -36.67
N LEU A 168 -1.98 11.50 -36.29
CA LEU A 168 -2.88 12.24 -37.16
C LEU A 168 -2.13 12.91 -38.31
N VAL A 169 -0.98 13.55 -38.03
CA VAL A 169 -0.14 14.20 -39.06
C VAL A 169 0.50 13.19 -40.01
N THR A 170 0.98 12.06 -39.47
CA THR A 170 1.66 11.02 -40.24
C THR A 170 0.71 10.05 -40.93
N ASN A 171 -0.59 10.11 -40.65
CA ASN A 171 -1.63 9.21 -41.14
C ASN A 171 -1.26 7.72 -41.00
N SER A 172 -0.57 7.35 -39.92
CA SER A 172 -0.09 5.99 -39.70
C SER A 172 -0.95 5.27 -38.67
N ALA A 173 -1.68 4.26 -39.13
CA ALA A 173 -2.50 3.40 -38.26
C ALA A 173 -1.67 2.78 -37.12
N GLY A 174 -0.40 2.43 -37.38
CA GLY A 174 0.49 1.87 -36.35
C GLY A 174 0.75 2.83 -35.18
N VAL A 175 0.92 4.12 -35.48
CA VAL A 175 1.15 5.15 -34.45
C VAL A 175 -0.15 5.44 -33.68
N VAL A 176 -1.31 5.37 -34.36
CA VAL A 176 -2.62 5.46 -33.69
C VAL A 176 -2.77 4.32 -32.66
N PHE A 177 -2.49 3.08 -33.04
CA PHE A 177 -2.57 1.95 -32.10
C PHE A 177 -1.54 2.07 -30.96
N ALA A 178 -0.33 2.58 -31.23
CA ALA A 178 0.65 2.83 -30.18
C ALA A 178 0.12 3.80 -29.12
N SER A 179 -0.55 4.88 -29.53
CA SER A 179 -1.16 5.84 -28.59
C SER A 179 -2.23 5.20 -27.69
N MET A 180 -3.00 4.23 -28.20
CA MET A 180 -4.00 3.50 -27.42
C MET A 180 -3.37 2.62 -26.33
N LEU A 181 -2.24 1.97 -26.65
CA LEU A 181 -1.53 1.09 -25.71
C LEU A 181 -0.84 1.86 -24.57
N LEU A 182 -0.41 3.09 -24.83
CA LEU A 182 0.19 3.95 -23.82
C LEU A 182 -0.82 4.51 -22.81
N SER A 183 -2.12 4.55 -23.16
CA SER A 183 -3.10 5.28 -22.36
C SER A 183 -3.46 4.51 -21.07
N PRO A 184 -3.26 5.10 -19.88
CA PRO A 184 -3.61 4.47 -18.61
C PRO A 184 -5.11 4.56 -18.29
N LEU A 185 -5.96 4.90 -19.27
CA LEU A 185 -7.41 5.07 -19.12
C LEU A 185 -8.17 3.80 -18.68
N MET A 186 -7.54 2.63 -18.78
CA MET A 186 -8.16 1.37 -18.37
C MET A 186 -8.46 1.32 -16.86
N ASP A 187 -7.57 1.86 -16.02
CA ASP A 187 -7.71 1.78 -14.56
C ASP A 187 -8.92 2.60 -14.02
N PRO A 188 -9.16 3.85 -14.46
CA PRO A 188 -10.38 4.58 -14.14
C PRO A 188 -11.66 3.91 -14.65
N ILE A 189 -11.64 3.30 -15.85
CA ILE A 189 -12.81 2.61 -16.41
C ILE A 189 -13.15 1.36 -15.59
N LEU A 190 -12.14 0.59 -15.17
CA LEU A 190 -12.34 -0.54 -14.25
C LEU A 190 -12.88 -0.08 -12.90
N CYS A 191 -12.46 1.08 -12.39
CA CYS A 191 -13.04 1.65 -11.18
C CYS A 191 -14.55 1.94 -11.33
N ILE A 192 -14.97 2.47 -12.48
CA ILE A 192 -16.38 2.72 -12.79
C ILE A 192 -17.15 1.39 -12.86
N LEU A 193 -16.62 0.40 -13.57
CA LEU A 193 -17.25 -0.91 -13.74
C LEU A 193 -17.44 -1.64 -12.41
N PHE A 194 -16.42 -1.66 -11.56
CA PHE A 194 -16.50 -2.23 -10.21
C PHE A 194 -17.42 -1.42 -9.30
N GLY A 195 -17.38 -0.09 -9.36
CA GLY A 195 -18.30 0.78 -8.63
C GLY A 195 -19.78 0.54 -9.00
N LEU A 196 -20.06 0.29 -10.29
CA LEU A 196 -21.39 -0.09 -10.76
C LEU A 196 -21.79 -1.50 -10.27
N THR A 197 -20.88 -2.47 -10.40
CA THR A 197 -21.14 -3.88 -10.03
C THR A 197 -21.39 -4.02 -8.52
N LEU A 198 -20.62 -3.34 -7.68
CA LEU A 198 -20.79 -3.35 -6.22
C LEU A 198 -21.81 -2.30 -5.73
N ARG A 199 -22.38 -1.49 -6.63
CA ARG A 199 -23.31 -0.40 -6.33
C ARG A 199 -22.76 0.61 -5.30
N GLU A 200 -21.44 0.83 -5.32
CA GLU A 200 -20.76 1.75 -4.42
C GLU A 200 -20.56 3.12 -5.11
N LYS A 201 -21.35 4.11 -4.68
CA LYS A 201 -21.35 5.45 -5.30
C LYS A 201 -20.02 6.21 -5.16
N HIS A 202 -19.27 5.96 -4.08
CA HIS A 202 -18.01 6.65 -3.82
C HIS A 202 -16.93 6.29 -4.85
N MET A 203 -16.70 4.99 -5.07
CA MET A 203 -15.79 4.49 -6.10
C MET A 203 -16.22 4.91 -7.52
N LEU A 204 -17.53 4.84 -7.80
CA LEU A 204 -18.10 5.28 -9.07
C LEU A 204 -17.81 6.76 -9.36
N ARG A 205 -18.07 7.64 -8.39
CA ARG A 205 -17.86 9.09 -8.55
C ARG A 205 -16.37 9.41 -8.73
N LYS A 206 -15.48 8.70 -8.04
CA LYS A 206 -14.03 8.83 -8.21
C LYS A 206 -13.60 8.44 -9.63
N GLY A 207 -14.03 7.28 -10.11
CA GLY A 207 -13.73 6.81 -11.47
C GLY A 207 -14.25 7.76 -12.55
N VAL A 208 -15.53 8.14 -12.47
CA VAL A 208 -16.15 9.08 -13.44
C VAL A 208 -15.44 10.43 -13.44
N ARG A 209 -15.09 10.99 -12.28
CA ARG A 209 -14.37 12.26 -12.20
C ARG A 209 -13.01 12.16 -12.88
N ASN A 210 -12.25 11.11 -12.58
CA ASN A 210 -10.91 10.92 -13.15
C ASN A 210 -10.98 10.73 -14.67
N THR A 211 -11.89 9.89 -15.17
CA THR A 211 -12.12 9.70 -16.61
C THR A 211 -12.54 11.00 -17.30
N ALA A 212 -13.44 11.77 -16.69
CA ALA A 212 -13.89 13.05 -17.24
C ALA A 212 -12.74 14.07 -17.34
N ILE A 213 -11.89 14.17 -16.30
CA ILE A 213 -10.71 15.05 -16.32
C ILE A 213 -9.75 14.62 -17.42
N SER A 214 -9.43 13.33 -17.53
CA SER A 214 -8.51 12.85 -18.57
C SER A 214 -9.06 13.02 -19.97
N LEU A 215 -10.37 12.81 -20.17
CA LEU A 215 -11.02 13.06 -21.45
C LEU A 215 -10.93 14.53 -21.84
N LEU A 216 -11.21 15.43 -20.90
CA LEU A 216 -11.12 16.86 -21.13
C LEU A 216 -9.69 17.28 -21.46
N LEU A 217 -8.68 16.74 -20.76
CA LEU A 217 -7.27 16.97 -21.07
C LEU A 217 -6.90 16.50 -22.49
N CYS A 218 -7.31 15.28 -22.89
CA CYS A 218 -7.05 14.78 -24.24
C CYS A 218 -7.70 15.67 -25.32
N VAL A 219 -8.95 16.09 -25.10
CA VAL A 219 -9.66 16.99 -26.03
C VAL A 219 -8.96 18.34 -26.10
N CYS A 220 -8.58 18.93 -24.97
CA CYS A 220 -7.85 20.19 -24.94
C CYS A 220 -6.51 20.08 -25.68
N MET A 221 -5.74 19.01 -25.46
CA MET A 221 -4.46 18.79 -26.16
C MET A 221 -4.65 18.72 -27.67
N GLY A 222 -5.55 17.87 -28.16
CA GLY A 222 -5.82 17.76 -29.60
C GLY A 222 -6.35 19.05 -30.22
N LEU A 223 -7.21 19.79 -29.51
CA LEU A 223 -7.68 21.11 -29.97
C LEU A 223 -6.55 22.13 -30.03
N THR A 224 -5.67 22.19 -29.02
CA THR A 224 -4.53 23.11 -29.03
C THR A 224 -3.56 22.79 -30.16
N PHE A 225 -3.26 21.51 -30.38
CA PHE A 225 -2.41 21.08 -31.49
C PHE A 225 -3.04 21.42 -32.85
N GLY A 226 -4.34 21.12 -33.03
CA GLY A 226 -5.07 21.45 -34.24
C GLY A 226 -5.12 22.96 -34.52
N TYR A 227 -5.33 23.78 -33.49
CA TYR A 227 -5.34 25.24 -33.62
C TYR A 227 -3.96 25.80 -34.00
N VAL A 228 -2.89 25.31 -33.38
CA VAL A 228 -1.52 25.70 -33.71
C VAL A 228 -1.16 25.27 -35.13
N ALA A 229 -1.47 24.03 -35.51
CA ALA A 229 -1.23 23.50 -36.85
C ALA A 229 -1.96 24.32 -37.93
N HIS A 230 -3.21 24.71 -37.67
CA HIS A 230 -3.97 25.58 -38.58
C HIS A 230 -3.38 27.00 -38.65
N SER A 231 -2.91 27.55 -37.54
CA SER A 231 -2.28 28.88 -37.51
C SER A 231 -0.96 28.91 -38.29
N VAL A 232 -0.16 27.85 -38.19
CA VAL A 232 1.11 27.71 -38.94
C VAL A 232 0.86 27.53 -40.43
N SER A 233 -0.10 26.70 -40.83
CA SER A 233 -0.41 26.50 -42.26
C SER A 233 -0.93 27.76 -42.94
N ASN A 234 -1.64 28.61 -42.20
CA ASN A 234 -2.10 29.92 -42.69
C ASN A 234 -0.94 30.92 -42.91
N PHE A 235 0.21 30.72 -42.25
CA PHE A 235 1.36 31.62 -42.34
C PHE A 235 2.34 31.24 -43.47
N GLU A 236 2.60 29.95 -43.71
CA GLU A 236 3.64 29.54 -44.66
C GLU A 236 3.16 29.23 -46.10
N GLN A 237 1.85 29.20 -46.41
CA GLN A 237 1.34 28.69 -47.72
C GLN A 237 1.88 27.30 -48.12
N VAL A 238 2.57 26.58 -47.24
CA VAL A 238 3.05 25.22 -47.45
C VAL A 238 2.02 24.28 -46.82
N THR A 239 1.40 23.49 -47.69
CA THR A 239 0.41 22.41 -47.47
C THR A 239 -0.82 22.80 -46.61
N PRO A 240 -2.05 22.79 -47.18
CA PRO A 240 -3.24 23.13 -46.43
C PRO A 240 -3.52 22.10 -45.34
N TYR A 241 -3.43 22.55 -44.08
CA TYR A 241 -4.00 21.86 -42.91
C TYR A 241 -5.40 22.43 -42.63
N PRO A 242 -6.48 21.63 -42.60
CA PRO A 242 -6.53 20.16 -42.62
C PRO A 242 -6.25 19.54 -44.00
N THR A 243 -5.54 18.40 -44.01
CA THR A 243 -5.24 17.65 -45.24
C THR A 243 -6.52 17.14 -45.89
N SER A 244 -6.48 16.83 -47.20
CA SER A 244 -7.64 16.30 -47.93
C SER A 244 -8.23 15.03 -47.30
N GLU A 245 -7.39 14.21 -46.69
CA GLU A 245 -7.78 12.99 -45.95
C GLU A 245 -8.50 13.32 -44.63
N MET A 246 -8.11 14.38 -43.93
CA MET A 246 -8.78 14.85 -42.71
C MET A 246 -10.14 15.52 -42.99
N LYS A 247 -10.34 16.04 -44.21
CA LYS A 247 -11.63 16.59 -44.66
C LYS A 247 -12.64 15.51 -45.08
N GLN A 248 -12.18 14.31 -45.42
CA GLN A 248 -13.02 13.21 -45.88
C GLN A 248 -13.48 12.27 -44.74
N ARG A 249 -12.88 12.36 -43.56
CA ARG A 249 -13.22 11.57 -42.36
C ARG A 249 -14.02 12.39 -41.36
#